data_AF-A0A6N0HST2-F1
#
_entry.id   AF-A0A6N0HST2-F1
#
_cell.length_a   1.000
_cell.length_b   1.000
_cell.length_c   1.000
_cell.angle_alpha   90.00
_cell.angle_beta   90.00
_cell.angle_gamma   90.00
#
_symmetry.space_group_name_H-M   'P 1'
#
loop_
_entity.id
_entity.type
_entity.pdbx_description
1 polymer ?
#
loop_
_entity_poly.entity_id
_entity_poly.type
_entity_poly.pdbx_seq_one_letter_code
_entity_poly.pdbx_strand_id
1 'polypeptide(L)'
;MAADDVIFNAAVVNLSNGSSLSATADDDIVVNEQIDGSGGISGGQVVLTAGGDVTINEHVITDDGAITVAAAGSVVQAADGLDSYGAPLTKQLRSGSGTISVSSGASLSPGSLVTSGTLLLESTGGSVTIDVPIYETVGDTAVTAAGDITINQPVANTTTGNDLVMMAGGSIVVNDKVGPWDRTTDSFIGRDAISGGTITLLSGNDITINDHIASYDAALGLYAGTTLALADNCATPPCTITRGVAIFAEACFGHPSPSKRQILNATVYAYGAPTSCVRCVITSSRLYTTPSVTLRRHKAAAASSSSFARALNYE
;
A
#
# COMPACT_ATOMS: atom_id res chain seq x y z
N MET A 1 -28.44 20.82 -13.64
CA MET A 1 -28.87 19.66 -12.86
C MET A 1 -29.82 18.88 -13.74
N ALA A 2 -29.41 17.70 -14.20
CA ALA A 2 -30.34 16.74 -14.79
C ALA A 2 -31.03 16.04 -13.61
N ALA A 3 -32.36 16.01 -13.62
CA ALA A 3 -33.15 15.31 -12.60
C ALA A 3 -33.15 13.78 -12.79
N ASP A 4 -32.45 13.31 -13.82
CA ASP A 4 -32.37 11.94 -14.31
C ASP A 4 -30.90 11.61 -14.60
N ASP A 5 -30.65 10.39 -15.06
CA ASP A 5 -29.33 9.89 -15.42
C ASP A 5 -28.55 10.79 -16.40
N VAL A 6 -27.22 10.78 -16.28
CA VAL A 6 -26.32 11.30 -17.31
C VAL A 6 -25.59 10.14 -17.97
N ILE A 7 -25.83 9.95 -19.27
CA ILE A 7 -25.25 8.85 -20.03
C ILE A 7 -24.34 9.39 -21.14
N PHE A 8 -23.05 9.04 -21.08
CA PHE A 8 -22.07 9.34 -22.12
C PHE A 8 -21.94 8.16 -23.08
N ASN A 9 -22.69 8.20 -24.19
CA ASN A 9 -22.67 7.20 -25.27
C ASN A 9 -21.87 7.66 -26.50
N ALA A 10 -21.07 8.71 -26.36
CA ALA A 10 -20.18 9.21 -27.40
C ALA A 10 -18.93 9.77 -26.74
N ALA A 11 -17.81 9.70 -27.47
CA ALA A 11 -16.54 10.21 -26.97
C ALA A 11 -16.62 11.71 -26.64
N VAL A 12 -16.04 12.10 -25.52
CA VAL A 12 -15.99 13.49 -25.03
C VAL A 12 -14.56 13.99 -25.12
N VAL A 13 -14.30 14.95 -26.02
CA VAL A 13 -12.93 15.42 -26.33
C VAL A 13 -12.69 16.89 -25.99
N ASN A 14 -13.62 17.55 -25.28
CA ASN A 14 -13.47 18.96 -24.92
C ASN A 14 -12.25 19.23 -24.02
N LEU A 15 -11.78 18.23 -23.28
CA LEU A 15 -10.58 18.31 -22.46
C LEU A 15 -9.32 18.61 -23.29
N SER A 16 -9.30 18.23 -24.58
CA SER A 16 -8.15 18.48 -25.48
C SER A 16 -7.83 19.99 -25.66
N ASN A 17 -8.80 20.87 -25.43
CA ASN A 17 -8.61 22.33 -25.49
C ASN A 17 -8.42 22.98 -24.09
N GLY A 18 -8.24 22.17 -23.04
CA GLY A 18 -8.09 22.61 -21.65
C GLY A 18 -9.42 22.93 -20.95
N SER A 19 -10.57 22.78 -21.61
CA SER A 19 -11.88 23.00 -20.99
C SER A 19 -12.25 21.84 -20.08
N SER A 20 -12.73 22.14 -18.88
CA SER A 20 -13.22 21.12 -17.94
C SER A 20 -14.50 20.44 -18.42
N LEU A 21 -14.72 19.20 -17.98
CA LEU A 21 -15.98 18.48 -18.05
C LEU A 21 -16.57 18.36 -16.65
N SER A 22 -17.83 18.75 -16.48
CA SER A 22 -18.57 18.54 -15.23
C SER A 22 -19.96 17.97 -15.54
N ALA A 23 -20.32 16.90 -14.85
CA ALA A 23 -21.62 16.26 -14.94
C ALA A 23 -22.17 16.00 -13.54
N THR A 24 -23.44 16.33 -13.36
CA THR A 24 -24.17 16.10 -12.12
C THR A 24 -25.52 15.49 -12.46
N ALA A 25 -25.78 14.30 -11.93
CA ALA A 25 -27.04 13.57 -12.02
C ALA A 25 -27.65 13.42 -10.63
N ASP A 26 -28.98 13.53 -10.53
CA ASP A 26 -29.69 13.23 -9.28
C ASP A 26 -29.76 11.71 -9.03
N ASP A 27 -29.72 10.89 -10.09
CA ASP A 27 -29.65 9.42 -10.05
C ASP A 27 -28.27 8.95 -10.55
N ASP A 28 -28.16 8.27 -11.69
CA ASP A 28 -26.91 7.62 -12.10
C ASP A 28 -26.07 8.43 -13.12
N ILE A 29 -24.76 8.18 -13.14
CA ILE A 29 -23.89 8.55 -14.26
C ILE A 29 -23.32 7.28 -14.88
N VAL A 30 -23.45 7.15 -16.20
CA VAL A 30 -22.87 6.03 -16.97
C VAL A 30 -21.95 6.57 -18.07
N VAL A 31 -20.68 6.17 -18.04
CA VAL A 31 -19.68 6.49 -19.05
C VAL A 31 -19.43 5.24 -19.91
N ASN A 32 -20.09 5.16 -21.07
CA ASN A 32 -19.96 4.05 -22.01
C ASN A 32 -18.90 4.29 -23.08
N GLU A 33 -18.50 5.54 -23.29
CA GLU A 33 -17.52 5.94 -24.28
C GLU A 33 -16.44 6.83 -23.66
N GLN A 34 -15.28 6.88 -24.29
CA GLN A 34 -14.09 7.53 -23.75
C GLN A 34 -14.29 9.03 -23.47
N ILE A 35 -13.84 9.49 -22.31
CA ILE A 35 -13.59 10.90 -22.03
C ILE A 35 -12.09 11.14 -22.21
N ASP A 36 -11.70 11.93 -23.21
CA ASP A 36 -10.30 12.06 -23.65
C ASP A 36 -9.78 13.50 -23.66
N GLY A 37 -8.75 13.73 -22.85
CA GLY A 37 -7.91 14.92 -22.85
C GLY A 37 -6.46 14.64 -23.25
N SER A 38 -6.13 13.44 -23.74
CA SER A 38 -4.75 13.06 -24.07
C SER A 38 -4.14 13.96 -25.15
N GLY A 39 -2.89 14.39 -24.94
CA GLY A 39 -2.17 15.29 -25.87
C GLY A 39 -2.81 16.68 -26.01
N GLY A 40 -3.73 17.04 -25.11
CA GLY A 40 -4.43 18.31 -25.06
C GLY A 40 -3.66 19.42 -24.36
N ILE A 41 -4.37 20.51 -24.04
CA ILE A 41 -3.87 21.55 -23.15
C ILE A 41 -4.06 21.10 -21.69
N SER A 42 -2.96 21.12 -20.93
CA SER A 42 -2.91 20.80 -19.50
C SER A 42 -3.94 21.59 -18.67
N GLY A 43 -4.61 20.90 -17.74
CA GLY A 43 -5.42 21.48 -16.65
C GLY A 43 -6.94 21.26 -16.73
N GLY A 44 -7.48 20.81 -17.86
CA GLY A 44 -8.92 20.49 -17.98
C GLY A 44 -9.33 19.35 -17.05
N GLN A 45 -10.09 19.63 -15.99
CA GLN A 45 -10.56 18.62 -15.03
C GLN A 45 -11.81 17.87 -15.50
N VAL A 46 -12.03 16.67 -14.95
CA VAL A 46 -13.28 15.89 -15.06
C VAL A 46 -13.92 15.78 -13.68
N VAL A 47 -15.20 16.13 -13.57
CA VAL A 47 -16.00 15.97 -12.35
C VAL A 47 -17.29 15.23 -12.68
N LEU A 48 -17.48 14.06 -12.09
CA LEU A 48 -18.71 13.26 -12.19
C LEU A 48 -19.32 13.15 -10.78
N THR A 49 -20.57 13.59 -10.62
CA THR A 49 -21.29 13.53 -9.34
C THR A 49 -22.69 12.95 -9.52
N ALA A 50 -22.97 11.83 -8.86
CA ALA A 50 -24.25 11.12 -8.94
C ALA A 50 -24.90 11.02 -7.55
N GLY A 51 -26.22 11.18 -7.47
CA GLY A 51 -27.00 10.85 -6.28
C GLY A 51 -27.24 9.34 -6.12
N GLY A 52 -27.18 8.59 -7.21
CA GLY A 52 -27.10 7.14 -7.28
C GLY A 52 -25.66 6.68 -7.51
N ASP A 53 -25.45 5.84 -8.52
CA ASP A 53 -24.19 5.19 -8.87
C ASP A 53 -23.40 5.97 -9.95
N VAL A 54 -22.08 5.78 -9.98
CA VAL A 54 -21.25 6.13 -11.15
C VAL A 54 -20.66 4.87 -11.73
N THR A 55 -21.03 4.54 -12.97
CA THR A 55 -20.46 3.42 -13.73
C THR A 55 -19.57 3.93 -14.86
N ILE A 56 -18.31 3.53 -14.86
CA ILE A 56 -17.32 3.92 -15.87
C ILE A 56 -16.87 2.66 -16.63
N ASN A 57 -17.36 2.50 -17.85
CA ASN A 57 -17.06 1.35 -18.71
C ASN A 57 -15.85 1.59 -19.62
N GLU A 58 -15.44 2.86 -19.78
CA GLU A 58 -14.36 3.29 -20.67
C GLU A 58 -13.34 4.20 -19.97
N HIS A 59 -12.28 4.59 -20.68
CA HIS A 59 -11.27 5.47 -20.10
C HIS A 59 -11.80 6.87 -19.78
N VAL A 60 -11.26 7.43 -18.70
CA VAL A 60 -11.29 8.88 -18.42
C VAL A 60 -9.84 9.35 -18.35
N ILE A 61 -9.44 10.15 -19.33
CA ILE A 61 -8.07 10.65 -19.46
C ILE A 61 -8.10 12.16 -19.46
N THR A 62 -7.27 12.77 -18.61
CA THR A 62 -6.97 14.21 -18.61
C THR A 62 -5.46 14.41 -18.81
N ASP A 63 -5.08 15.58 -19.30
CA ASP A 63 -3.68 16.05 -19.32
C ASP A 63 -3.50 16.94 -18.08
N ASP A 64 -2.92 16.39 -17.01
CA ASP A 64 -2.69 17.05 -15.70
C ASP A 64 -3.94 17.63 -14.98
N GLY A 65 -5.13 17.53 -15.56
CA GLY A 65 -6.38 17.94 -14.95
C GLY A 65 -6.85 16.94 -13.89
N ALA A 66 -7.40 17.40 -12.78
CA ALA A 66 -7.93 16.48 -11.76
C ALA A 66 -9.10 15.64 -12.30
N ILE A 67 -9.24 14.41 -11.79
CA ILE A 67 -10.41 13.56 -12.00
C ILE A 67 -11.09 13.37 -10.65
N THR A 68 -12.36 13.77 -10.55
CA THR A 68 -13.19 13.59 -9.36
C THR A 68 -14.43 12.80 -9.72
N VAL A 69 -14.63 11.66 -9.05
CA VAL A 69 -15.80 10.80 -9.19
C VAL A 69 -16.45 10.64 -7.83
N ALA A 70 -17.71 11.05 -7.69
CA ALA A 70 -18.45 10.97 -6.45
C ALA A 70 -19.83 10.36 -6.70
N ALA A 71 -20.18 9.31 -5.96
CA ALA A 71 -21.48 8.66 -5.99
C ALA A 71 -22.03 8.55 -4.56
N ALA A 72 -23.30 8.87 -4.32
CA ALA A 72 -23.93 8.53 -3.03
C ALA A 72 -24.28 7.04 -2.94
N GLY A 73 -24.37 6.35 -4.08
CA GLY A 73 -24.36 4.89 -4.21
C GLY A 73 -22.95 4.35 -4.38
N SER A 74 -22.75 3.50 -5.39
CA SER A 74 -21.51 2.81 -5.72
C SER A 74 -20.74 3.54 -6.82
N VAL A 75 -19.41 3.47 -6.77
CA VAL A 75 -18.57 3.75 -7.95
C VAL A 75 -18.07 2.42 -8.50
N VAL A 76 -18.47 2.11 -9.73
CA VAL A 76 -18.02 0.92 -10.47
C VAL A 76 -17.16 1.38 -11.62
N GLN A 77 -15.87 1.07 -11.55
CA GLN A 77 -14.96 1.27 -12.67
C GLN A 77 -14.70 -0.08 -13.32
N ALA A 78 -15.01 -0.21 -14.60
CA ALA A 78 -14.59 -1.36 -15.37
C ALA A 78 -13.06 -1.46 -15.28
N ALA A 79 -12.57 -2.63 -14.89
CA ALA A 79 -11.19 -3.01 -15.03
C ALA A 79 -11.11 -3.99 -16.20
N ASP A 80 -10.31 -3.70 -17.21
CA ASP A 80 -9.84 -4.76 -18.10
C ASP A 80 -8.59 -5.37 -17.47
N GLY A 81 -8.38 -6.68 -17.52
CA GLY A 81 -7.26 -7.39 -16.86
C GLY A 81 -5.97 -7.41 -17.70
N LEU A 82 -4.75 -7.46 -17.18
CA LEU A 82 -4.23 -8.25 -16.06
C LEU A 82 -3.30 -7.42 -15.16
N ASP A 83 -3.01 -7.98 -14.01
CA ASP A 83 -2.02 -7.55 -13.03
C ASP A 83 -1.64 -8.75 -12.13
N SER A 84 -1.05 -8.50 -10.95
CA SER A 84 0.03 -9.29 -10.30
C SER A 84 1.13 -9.79 -11.26
N TYR A 85 1.37 -9.03 -12.34
CA TYR A 85 2.60 -9.01 -13.18
C TYR A 85 2.62 -9.73 -14.54
N GLY A 86 1.46 -9.88 -15.20
CA GLY A 86 1.40 -10.19 -16.63
C GLY A 86 0.71 -9.12 -17.49
N ALA A 87 0.70 -7.89 -17.02
CA ALA A 87 -0.38 -6.90 -17.17
C ALA A 87 -0.83 -6.53 -18.60
N PRO A 88 -2.15 -6.38 -18.85
CA PRO A 88 -2.58 -5.03 -19.23
C PRO A 88 -3.90 -4.58 -18.60
N LEU A 89 -3.91 -3.60 -17.71
CA LEU A 89 -5.18 -3.01 -17.28
C LEU A 89 -5.68 -1.96 -18.27
N THR A 90 -6.63 -2.31 -19.13
CA THR A 90 -6.98 -1.50 -20.32
C THR A 90 -8.10 -0.48 -20.13
N LYS A 91 -8.73 -0.32 -18.96
CA LYS A 91 -9.56 0.87 -18.64
C LYS A 91 -9.00 1.59 -17.43
N GLN A 92 -8.83 2.90 -17.54
CA GLN A 92 -8.07 3.68 -16.56
C GLN A 92 -8.72 5.04 -16.32
N LEU A 93 -8.63 5.51 -15.06
CA LEU A 93 -8.64 6.95 -14.78
C LEU A 93 -7.18 7.39 -14.86
N ARG A 94 -6.83 8.27 -15.80
CA ARG A 94 -5.47 8.79 -15.96
C ARG A 94 -5.49 10.31 -15.91
N SER A 95 -4.69 10.92 -15.04
CA SER A 95 -4.68 12.37 -14.86
C SER A 95 -3.31 13.05 -14.93
N GLY A 96 -2.26 12.36 -15.35
CA GLY A 96 -0.91 12.93 -15.34
C GLY A 96 -0.54 13.33 -13.90
N SER A 97 -0.22 14.60 -13.66
CA SER A 97 0.04 15.14 -12.31
C SER A 97 -1.21 15.57 -11.53
N GLY A 98 -2.39 15.58 -12.14
CA GLY A 98 -3.64 15.96 -11.49
C GLY A 98 -4.10 14.93 -10.45
N THR A 99 -4.76 15.36 -9.39
CA THR A 99 -5.34 14.45 -8.38
C THR A 99 -6.39 13.53 -8.99
N ILE A 100 -6.41 12.26 -8.56
CA ILE A 100 -7.56 11.38 -8.76
C ILE A 100 -8.26 11.20 -7.42
N SER A 101 -9.55 11.51 -7.37
CA SER A 101 -10.38 11.33 -6.19
C SER A 101 -11.64 10.54 -6.55
N VAL A 102 -11.86 9.43 -5.86
CA VAL A 102 -13.03 8.57 -6.03
C VAL A 102 -13.70 8.36 -4.67
N SER A 103 -14.96 8.79 -4.55
CA SER A 103 -15.75 8.65 -3.34
C SER A 103 -17.08 7.94 -3.63
N SER A 104 -17.43 6.99 -2.78
CA SER A 104 -18.61 6.13 -2.88
C SER A 104 -19.36 6.11 -1.55
N GLY A 105 -20.69 6.16 -1.58
CA GLY A 105 -21.53 5.92 -0.41
C GLY A 105 -21.67 4.44 -0.05
N ALA A 106 -21.42 3.55 -1.01
CA ALA A 106 -21.30 2.11 -0.82
C ALA A 106 -19.84 1.65 -0.85
N SER A 107 -19.61 0.33 -0.82
CA SER A 107 -18.27 -0.25 -1.00
C SER A 107 -17.64 0.18 -2.33
N LEU A 108 -16.32 0.39 -2.31
CA LEU A 108 -15.54 0.84 -3.45
C LEU A 108 -14.54 -0.24 -3.86
N SER A 109 -14.60 -0.65 -5.13
CA SER A 109 -13.58 -1.48 -5.77
C SER A 109 -13.07 -0.70 -6.98
N PRO A 110 -12.00 0.10 -6.83
CA PRO A 110 -11.48 0.90 -7.92
C PRO A 110 -10.81 0.01 -8.96
N GLY A 111 -10.88 0.44 -10.21
CA GLY A 111 -10.11 -0.16 -11.30
C GLY A 111 -8.70 0.44 -11.35
N SER A 112 -8.14 0.55 -12.56
CA SER A 112 -6.79 1.10 -12.73
C SER A 112 -6.77 2.62 -12.64
N LEU A 113 -5.87 3.13 -11.80
CA LEU A 113 -5.72 4.54 -11.46
C LEU A 113 -4.28 4.96 -11.75
N VAL A 114 -4.10 5.97 -12.61
CA VAL A 114 -2.78 6.41 -13.06
C VAL A 114 -2.64 7.92 -12.91
N THR A 115 -1.92 8.33 -11.89
CA THR A 115 -1.59 9.72 -11.60
C THR A 115 -0.21 9.78 -10.96
N SER A 116 0.58 10.84 -11.15
CA SER A 116 1.72 11.16 -10.28
C SER A 116 1.36 12.17 -9.19
N GLY A 117 0.15 12.72 -9.24
CA GLY A 117 -0.45 13.49 -8.16
C GLY A 117 -1.09 12.60 -7.10
N THR A 118 -1.78 13.22 -6.14
CA THR A 118 -2.45 12.51 -5.06
C THR A 118 -3.55 11.58 -5.56
N LEU A 119 -3.64 10.40 -4.97
CA LEU A 119 -4.76 9.48 -5.11
C LEU A 119 -5.58 9.44 -3.82
N LEU A 120 -6.87 9.71 -3.92
CA LEU A 120 -7.83 9.66 -2.80
C LEU A 120 -8.93 8.65 -3.12
N LEU A 121 -9.08 7.63 -2.28
CA LEU A 121 -10.12 6.62 -2.37
C LEU A 121 -10.94 6.64 -1.09
N GLU A 122 -12.26 6.80 -1.21
CA GLU A 122 -13.14 6.91 -0.07
C GLU A 122 -14.40 6.06 -0.24
N SER A 123 -14.70 5.23 0.76
CA SER A 123 -16.02 4.62 0.94
C SER A 123 -16.62 5.13 2.25
N THR A 124 -17.68 5.94 2.16
CA THR A 124 -18.29 6.60 3.33
C THR A 124 -19.31 5.72 4.06
N GLY A 125 -19.81 4.66 3.43
CA GLY A 125 -20.75 3.70 4.01
C GLY A 125 -20.37 2.23 3.86
N GLY A 126 -19.24 1.92 3.23
CA GLY A 126 -18.80 0.54 2.97
C GLY A 126 -17.30 0.32 3.12
N SER A 127 -16.82 -0.77 2.51
CA SER A 127 -15.41 -1.17 2.50
C SER A 127 -14.69 -0.71 1.24
N VAL A 128 -13.37 -0.63 1.27
CA VAL A 128 -12.54 -0.49 0.05
C VAL A 128 -11.82 -1.80 -0.23
N THR A 129 -11.92 -2.30 -1.46
CA THR A 129 -11.17 -3.48 -1.91
C THR A 129 -10.24 -3.11 -3.06
N ILE A 130 -8.94 -3.26 -2.84
CA ILE A 130 -7.91 -3.03 -3.85
C ILE A 130 -7.62 -4.35 -4.56
N ASP A 131 -8.34 -4.58 -5.66
CA ASP A 131 -8.19 -5.74 -6.55
C ASP A 131 -7.36 -5.41 -7.80
N VAL A 132 -6.83 -4.20 -7.87
CA VAL A 132 -5.96 -3.68 -8.94
C VAL A 132 -4.75 -3.00 -8.28
N PRO A 133 -3.50 -3.18 -8.77
CA PRO A 133 -2.35 -2.57 -8.16
C PRO A 133 -2.42 -1.05 -8.14
N ILE A 134 -1.90 -0.49 -7.05
CA ILE A 134 -1.51 0.90 -6.99
C ILE A 134 -0.03 0.96 -7.32
N TYR A 135 0.29 1.41 -8.53
CA TYR A 135 1.65 1.39 -9.07
C TYR A 135 2.59 2.40 -8.39
N GLU A 136 3.89 2.19 -8.56
CA GLU A 136 4.96 3.08 -8.10
C GLU A 136 4.91 4.48 -8.70
N THR A 137 4.22 4.64 -9.84
CA THR A 137 4.01 5.95 -10.46
C THR A 137 2.94 6.78 -9.74
N VAL A 138 2.15 6.16 -8.86
CA VAL A 138 1.12 6.83 -8.06
C VAL A 138 1.76 7.74 -7.02
N GLY A 139 1.24 8.96 -6.90
CA GLY A 139 1.64 9.92 -5.87
C GLY A 139 1.17 9.52 -4.46
N ASP A 140 1.09 10.51 -3.58
CA ASP A 140 0.57 10.30 -2.21
C ASP A 140 -0.80 9.65 -2.26
N THR A 141 -0.97 8.57 -1.52
CA THR A 141 -2.18 7.74 -1.57
C THR A 141 -2.87 7.72 -0.22
N ALA A 142 -4.14 8.11 -0.21
CA ALA A 142 -5.02 7.96 0.95
C ALA A 142 -6.22 7.08 0.61
N VAL A 143 -6.45 6.06 1.44
CA VAL A 143 -7.59 5.14 1.32
C VAL A 143 -8.38 5.19 2.62
N THR A 144 -9.66 5.57 2.54
CA THR A 144 -10.55 5.64 3.70
C THR A 144 -11.79 4.78 3.48
N ALA A 145 -12.15 3.97 4.47
CA ALA A 145 -13.34 3.15 4.45
C ALA A 145 -14.10 3.25 5.78
N ALA A 146 -15.41 3.37 5.74
CA ALA A 146 -16.26 3.23 6.93
C ALA A 146 -16.25 1.78 7.45
N GLY A 147 -16.15 0.81 6.55
CA GLY A 147 -15.95 -0.61 6.81
C GLY A 147 -14.47 -1.00 6.77
N ASP A 148 -14.18 -2.12 6.11
CA ASP A 148 -12.84 -2.70 6.02
C ASP A 148 -12.04 -2.12 4.84
N ILE A 149 -10.72 -2.27 4.89
CA ILE A 149 -9.86 -2.13 3.71
C ILE A 149 -9.21 -3.49 3.43
N THR A 150 -9.40 -4.02 2.23
CA THR A 150 -8.77 -5.27 1.79
C THR A 150 -7.83 -5.01 0.62
N ILE A 151 -6.60 -5.51 0.71
CA ILE A 151 -5.55 -5.34 -0.29
C ILE A 151 -5.25 -6.70 -0.90
N ASN A 152 -5.72 -6.95 -2.12
CA ASN A 152 -5.53 -8.20 -2.87
C ASN A 152 -4.52 -8.06 -4.00
N GLN A 153 -4.00 -6.85 -4.22
CA GLN A 153 -3.00 -6.52 -5.23
C GLN A 153 -1.90 -5.62 -4.64
N PRO A 154 -0.72 -5.55 -5.29
CA PRO A 154 0.40 -4.77 -4.78
C PRO A 154 0.07 -3.27 -4.65
N VAL A 155 0.53 -2.67 -3.56
CA VAL A 155 0.50 -1.22 -3.34
C VAL A 155 1.95 -0.73 -3.22
N ALA A 156 2.43 -0.10 -4.28
CA ALA A 156 3.85 0.21 -4.48
C ALA A 156 4.17 1.71 -4.59
N ASN A 157 3.20 2.61 -4.36
CA ASN A 157 3.38 4.06 -4.48
C ASN A 157 4.52 4.60 -3.60
N THR A 158 4.80 3.95 -2.47
CA THR A 158 5.91 4.34 -1.58
C THR A 158 7.29 4.09 -2.15
N THR A 159 7.43 3.34 -3.25
CA THR A 159 8.70 3.10 -3.95
C THR A 159 9.36 4.39 -4.41
N THR A 160 8.56 5.42 -4.72
CA THR A 160 9.03 6.70 -5.25
C THR A 160 9.03 7.82 -4.20
N GLY A 161 8.88 7.47 -2.91
CA GLY A 161 8.92 8.43 -1.80
C GLY A 161 7.56 9.02 -1.40
N ASN A 162 6.46 8.58 -2.01
CA ASN A 162 5.11 9.08 -1.72
C ASN A 162 4.45 8.34 -0.56
N ASP A 163 3.73 9.06 0.29
CA ASP A 163 3.10 8.49 1.47
C ASP A 163 1.93 7.56 1.14
N LEU A 164 1.72 6.56 1.99
CA LEU A 164 0.55 5.69 1.97
C LEU A 164 -0.17 5.75 3.31
N VAL A 165 -1.41 6.23 3.31
CA VAL A 165 -2.28 6.24 4.48
C VAL A 165 -3.53 5.43 4.19
N MET A 166 -3.85 4.50 5.07
CA MET A 166 -5.10 3.74 5.03
C MET A 166 -5.84 3.86 6.35
N MET A 167 -7.12 4.19 6.31
CA MET A 167 -7.97 4.33 7.48
C MET A 167 -9.27 3.55 7.30
N ALA A 168 -9.44 2.46 8.05
CA ALA A 168 -10.63 1.64 8.06
C ALA A 168 -11.40 1.84 9.38
N GLY A 169 -12.72 2.02 9.32
CA GLY A 169 -13.59 1.91 10.49
C GLY A 169 -13.70 0.46 11.01
N GLY A 170 -13.49 -0.51 10.13
CA GLY A 170 -13.36 -1.93 10.41
C GLY A 170 -11.90 -2.38 10.49
N SER A 171 -11.59 -3.50 9.86
CA SER A 171 -10.25 -4.12 9.78
C SER A 171 -9.48 -3.69 8.53
N ILE A 172 -8.16 -3.83 8.57
CA ILE A 172 -7.31 -3.81 7.36
C ILE A 172 -6.75 -5.21 7.13
N VAL A 173 -6.92 -5.74 5.92
CA VAL A 173 -6.42 -7.06 5.51
C VAL A 173 -5.47 -6.90 4.34
N VAL A 174 -4.23 -7.36 4.51
CA VAL A 174 -3.15 -7.25 3.53
C VAL A 174 -2.82 -8.64 2.99
N ASN A 175 -3.37 -8.97 1.82
CA ASN A 175 -3.18 -10.24 1.13
C ASN A 175 -2.05 -10.22 0.09
N ASP A 176 -1.54 -9.03 -0.26
CA ASP A 176 -0.45 -8.83 -1.20
C ASP A 176 0.51 -7.74 -0.69
N LYS A 177 1.59 -7.49 -1.42
CA LYS A 177 2.72 -6.65 -1.05
C LYS A 177 2.35 -5.17 -0.93
N VAL A 178 2.67 -4.57 0.22
CA VAL A 178 2.59 -3.13 0.46
C VAL A 178 3.98 -2.58 0.75
N GLY A 179 4.41 -1.54 0.04
CA GLY A 179 5.71 -0.90 0.25
C GLY A 179 6.59 -0.80 -1.00
N PRO A 180 7.91 -0.57 -0.83
CA PRO A 180 8.83 -0.46 -1.95
C PRO A 180 9.18 -1.85 -2.50
N TRP A 181 8.47 -2.24 -3.58
CA TRP A 181 8.62 -3.54 -4.23
C TRP A 181 9.01 -3.37 -5.69
N ASP A 182 10.06 -4.08 -6.13
CA ASP A 182 10.41 -4.17 -7.55
C ASP A 182 9.52 -5.23 -8.19
N ARG A 183 8.55 -4.73 -8.93
CA ARG A 183 7.65 -5.50 -9.78
C ARG A 183 8.37 -6.47 -10.74
N THR A 184 9.56 -6.12 -11.21
CA THR A 184 10.26 -6.91 -12.25
C THR A 184 10.94 -8.14 -11.66
N THR A 185 11.44 -8.01 -10.43
CA THR A 185 12.21 -9.06 -9.75
C THR A 185 11.45 -9.70 -8.60
N ASP A 186 10.23 -9.23 -8.33
CA ASP A 186 9.39 -9.64 -7.21
C ASP A 186 10.09 -9.46 -5.84
N SER A 187 11.06 -8.54 -5.79
CA SER A 187 11.98 -8.33 -4.67
C SER A 187 11.67 -7.03 -3.94
N PHE A 188 11.94 -7.00 -2.64
CA PHE A 188 12.04 -5.75 -1.89
C PHE A 188 13.16 -4.87 -2.45
N ILE A 189 12.90 -3.57 -2.65
CA ILE A 189 13.93 -2.61 -3.09
C ILE A 189 14.64 -2.05 -1.86
N GLY A 190 15.68 -2.76 -1.41
CA GLY A 190 16.39 -2.42 -0.16
C GLY A 190 17.73 -1.70 -0.30
N ARG A 191 18.19 -1.33 -1.50
CA ARG A 191 19.56 -0.77 -1.66
C ARG A 191 19.74 0.47 -2.52
N ASP A 192 18.78 0.84 -3.37
CA ASP A 192 18.91 2.01 -4.26
C ASP A 192 17.60 2.80 -4.40
N ALA A 193 16.62 2.57 -3.53
CA ALA A 193 15.38 3.36 -3.50
C ALA A 193 15.64 4.73 -2.85
N ILE A 194 14.90 5.74 -3.29
CA ILE A 194 14.68 6.96 -2.49
C ILE A 194 14.16 6.50 -1.12
N SER A 195 14.48 7.19 -0.01
CA SER A 195 13.79 6.97 1.27
C SER A 195 12.29 6.89 0.96
N GLY A 196 11.68 5.75 1.28
CA GLY A 196 10.32 5.45 0.87
C GLY A 196 9.35 6.46 1.48
N GLY A 197 8.11 6.49 0.98
CA GLY A 197 7.06 7.18 1.69
C GLY A 197 6.74 6.50 3.01
N THR A 198 6.19 7.25 3.96
CA THR A 198 5.65 6.68 5.18
C THR A 198 4.47 5.77 4.88
N ILE A 199 4.37 4.66 5.61
CA ILE A 199 3.22 3.75 5.53
C ILE A 199 2.48 3.82 6.85
N THR A 200 1.22 4.22 6.81
CA THR A 200 0.37 4.37 7.99
C THR A 200 -0.95 3.63 7.77
N LEU A 201 -1.17 2.55 8.52
CA LEU A 201 -2.42 1.81 8.52
C LEU A 201 -3.15 2.06 9.85
N LEU A 202 -4.36 2.59 9.81
CA LEU A 202 -5.25 2.78 10.95
C LEU A 202 -6.51 1.93 10.75
N SER A 203 -6.74 1.01 11.67
CA SER A 203 -7.87 0.11 11.66
C SER A 203 -8.70 0.35 12.91
N GLY A 204 -10.03 0.40 12.80
CA GLY A 204 -10.94 0.41 13.94
C GLY A 204 -10.94 -0.92 14.70
N ASN A 205 -10.54 -2.01 14.03
CA ASN A 205 -10.46 -3.36 14.58
C ASN A 205 -9.03 -3.91 14.48
N ASP A 206 -8.78 -4.86 13.57
CA ASP A 206 -7.51 -5.57 13.45
C ASP A 206 -6.75 -5.17 12.19
N ILE A 207 -5.44 -5.43 12.18
CA ILE A 207 -4.61 -5.42 10.98
C ILE A 207 -4.08 -6.84 10.77
N THR A 208 -4.49 -7.47 9.67
CA THR A 208 -4.08 -8.83 9.29
C THR A 208 -3.13 -8.76 8.10
N ILE A 209 -1.94 -9.33 8.23
CA ILE A 209 -0.92 -9.35 7.18
C ILE A 209 -0.66 -10.80 6.77
N ASN A 210 -1.18 -11.17 5.60
CA ASN A 210 -1.04 -12.50 5.01
C ASN A 210 0.15 -12.60 4.06
N ASP A 211 0.63 -11.46 3.54
CA ASP A 211 1.87 -11.38 2.76
C ASP A 211 2.86 -10.38 3.37
N HIS A 212 3.25 -9.31 2.69
CA HIS A 212 4.29 -8.41 3.19
C HIS A 212 3.86 -6.95 3.29
N ILE A 213 4.29 -6.31 4.37
CA ILE A 213 4.41 -4.85 4.47
C ILE A 213 5.86 -4.54 4.76
N ALA A 214 6.47 -3.71 3.93
CA ALA A 214 7.85 -3.29 4.13
C ALA A 214 8.01 -1.78 3.90
N SER A 215 8.95 -1.18 4.61
CA SER A 215 9.35 0.21 4.45
C SER A 215 10.86 0.26 4.21
N TYR A 216 11.32 1.25 3.43
CA TYR A 216 12.73 1.54 3.25
C TYR A 216 13.05 2.94 3.78
N ASP A 217 13.81 3.03 4.87
CA ASP A 217 14.24 4.29 5.48
C ASP A 217 13.09 5.30 5.73
N ALA A 218 11.90 4.77 6.06
CA ALA A 218 10.69 5.54 6.30
C ALA A 218 9.87 4.94 7.44
N ALA A 219 8.99 5.73 8.04
CA ALA A 219 8.17 5.26 9.15
C ALA A 219 7.12 4.24 8.67
N LEU A 220 6.96 3.16 9.44
CA LEU A 220 5.88 2.19 9.31
C LEU A 220 5.02 2.24 10.59
N GLY A 221 3.80 2.76 10.49
CA GLY A 221 2.83 2.86 11.58
C GLY A 221 1.64 1.92 11.36
N LEU A 222 1.42 0.97 12.27
CA LEU A 222 0.35 -0.03 12.17
C LEU A 222 -0.56 0.03 13.40
N TYR A 223 -1.66 0.75 13.29
CA TYR A 223 -2.53 1.11 14.40
C TYR A 223 -3.83 0.31 14.35
N ALA A 224 -3.91 -0.78 15.11
CA ALA A 224 -5.10 -1.61 15.21
C ALA A 224 -5.93 -1.22 16.46
N GLY A 225 -7.19 -0.87 16.24
CA GLY A 225 -8.11 -0.36 17.25
C GLY A 225 -7.70 1.01 17.80
N THR A 226 -8.16 1.34 19.00
CA THR A 226 -7.82 2.61 19.68
C THR A 226 -6.37 2.67 20.22
N THR A 227 -5.46 1.78 19.79
CA THR A 227 -4.13 1.64 20.41
C THR A 227 -3.01 1.77 19.38
N LEU A 228 -2.01 2.58 19.72
CA LEU A 228 -0.82 2.77 18.89
C LEU A 228 0.07 1.51 18.97
N ALA A 229 0.20 0.73 17.90
CA ALA A 229 1.27 -0.25 17.76
C ALA A 229 2.26 0.25 16.68
N LEU A 230 3.53 0.37 17.04
CA LEU A 230 4.62 0.58 16.09
C LEU A 230 5.22 -0.80 15.84
N ALA A 231 5.19 -1.27 14.60
CA ALA A 231 5.72 -2.59 14.24
C ALA A 231 6.91 -2.43 13.29
N ASP A 232 8.02 -3.07 13.64
CA ASP A 232 9.13 -3.31 12.71
C ASP A 232 8.79 -4.50 11.80
N ASN A 233 9.04 -4.31 10.50
CA ASN A 233 9.12 -5.27 9.39
C ASN A 233 8.58 -6.68 9.67
N CYS A 234 7.38 -6.97 9.19
CA CYS A 234 6.86 -8.34 9.11
C CYS A 234 7.62 -9.11 8.02
N ALA A 235 8.83 -9.58 8.35
CA ALA A 235 9.72 -10.29 7.43
C ALA A 235 9.31 -11.76 7.19
N THR A 236 8.31 -12.29 7.92
CA THR A 236 7.79 -13.66 7.75
C THR A 236 6.26 -13.73 8.00
N PRO A 237 5.42 -13.80 6.96
CA PRO A 237 3.98 -14.00 7.10
C PRO A 237 3.57 -15.43 7.52
N PRO A 238 2.36 -15.63 8.09
CA PRO A 238 1.37 -14.60 8.44
C PRO A 238 1.67 -13.96 9.82
N CYS A 239 1.50 -12.65 9.92
CA CYS A 239 1.57 -11.93 11.19
C CYS A 239 0.24 -11.21 11.45
N THR A 240 -0.34 -11.43 12.62
CA THR A 240 -1.56 -10.75 13.07
C THR A 240 -1.21 -9.84 14.23
N ILE A 241 -1.44 -8.53 14.08
CA ILE A 241 -1.32 -7.58 15.18
C ILE A 241 -2.70 -7.48 15.83
N THR A 242 -2.98 -8.36 16.79
CA THR A 242 -4.18 -8.28 17.64
C THR A 242 -3.83 -7.48 18.91
N ARG A 243 -4.82 -6.77 19.48
CA ARG A 243 -4.73 -5.99 20.74
C ARG A 243 -3.66 -6.51 21.73
N GLY A 244 -2.49 -5.85 21.79
CA GLY A 244 -1.48 -6.09 22.84
C GLY A 244 -0.01 -6.15 22.38
N VAL A 245 0.80 -5.25 22.96
CA VAL A 245 2.27 -5.23 23.16
C VAL A 245 3.17 -5.81 22.04
N ALA A 246 3.97 -4.93 21.43
CA ALA A 246 5.20 -5.30 20.73
C ALA A 246 6.43 -5.22 21.67
N ILE A 247 7.36 -6.18 21.57
CA ILE A 247 8.63 -6.23 22.30
C ILE A 247 9.77 -6.02 21.30
N PHE A 248 10.71 -5.12 21.59
CA PHE A 248 11.92 -4.89 20.80
C PHE A 248 13.12 -5.60 21.42
N ALA A 249 13.93 -6.25 20.58
CA ALA A 249 15.29 -6.68 20.93
C ALA A 249 16.21 -6.57 19.72
N GLU A 250 17.19 -5.67 19.80
CA GLU A 250 18.31 -5.62 18.87
C GLU A 250 19.40 -6.60 19.37
N ALA A 251 19.78 -7.57 18.54
CA ALA A 251 20.83 -8.53 18.86
C ALA A 251 21.97 -8.41 17.85
N CYS A 252 23.05 -7.73 18.23
CA CYS A 252 24.28 -7.70 17.45
C CYS A 252 25.05 -9.03 17.61
N PHE A 253 25.06 -9.86 16.57
CA PHE A 253 25.89 -11.07 16.53
C PHE A 253 27.29 -10.74 15.99
N GLY A 254 28.29 -10.64 16.87
CA GLY A 254 29.68 -10.75 16.46
C GLY A 254 30.03 -12.21 16.14
N HIS A 255 30.79 -12.46 15.07
CA HIS A 255 31.28 -13.80 14.69
C HIS A 255 32.03 -14.49 15.86
N PRO A 256 31.48 -15.56 16.47
CA PRO A 256 32.11 -16.15 17.65
C PRO A 256 32.88 -17.42 17.30
N SER A 257 34.03 -17.58 17.95
CA SER A 257 34.79 -18.82 17.98
C SER A 257 34.03 -19.92 18.76
N PRO A 258 34.13 -21.22 18.40
CA PRO A 258 33.23 -22.29 18.86
C PRO A 258 33.23 -22.63 20.36
N SER A 259 34.02 -21.94 21.19
CA SER A 259 34.30 -22.34 22.58
C SER A 259 33.75 -21.42 23.67
N LYS A 260 32.93 -20.40 23.34
CA LYS A 260 32.33 -19.51 24.36
C LYS A 260 30.80 -19.55 24.34
N ARG A 261 30.19 -19.73 25.52
CA ARG A 261 28.76 -19.50 25.75
C ARG A 261 28.48 -18.00 25.61
N GLN A 262 27.47 -17.64 24.83
CA GLN A 262 26.98 -16.27 24.75
C GLN A 262 26.02 -16.00 25.92
N ILE A 263 26.22 -14.87 26.60
CA ILE A 263 25.27 -14.32 27.57
C ILE A 263 24.56 -13.18 26.85
N LEU A 264 23.24 -13.27 26.74
CA LEU A 264 22.40 -12.24 26.17
C LEU A 264 22.19 -11.14 27.21
N ASN A 265 22.77 -9.96 26.97
CA ASN A 265 22.40 -8.74 27.68
C ASN A 265 21.47 -7.94 26.77
N ALA A 266 20.15 -8.11 26.94
CA ALA A 266 19.16 -7.26 26.29
C ALA A 266 18.77 -6.11 27.22
N THR A 267 18.71 -4.88 26.70
CA THR A 267 18.14 -3.73 27.41
C THR A 267 16.73 -3.52 26.88
N VAL A 268 15.72 -3.64 27.76
CA VAL A 268 14.30 -3.52 27.38
C VAL A 268 13.85 -2.08 27.58
N TYR A 269 13.33 -1.45 26.54
CA TYR A 269 12.57 -0.19 26.65
C TYR A 269 11.08 -0.52 26.55
N ALA A 270 10.35 -0.37 27.66
CA ALA A 270 8.89 -0.41 27.67
C ALA A 270 8.38 1.03 27.85
N TYR A 271 7.71 1.58 26.84
CA TYR A 271 6.96 2.84 26.97
C TYR A 271 5.47 2.52 27.10
N GLY A 272 4.85 2.97 28.20
CA GLY A 272 3.39 2.91 28.39
C GLY A 272 2.82 1.95 29.46
N ALA A 273 3.64 1.30 30.29
CA ALA A 273 3.10 0.52 31.42
C ALA A 273 2.71 1.45 32.60
N PRO A 274 1.54 1.27 33.25
CA PRO A 274 1.23 1.98 34.49
C PRO A 274 2.30 1.67 35.54
N THR A 275 2.71 2.71 36.27
CA THR A 275 3.81 2.75 37.22
C THR A 275 3.56 1.86 38.45
N SER A 276 3.63 0.55 38.30
CA SER A 276 3.77 -0.40 39.41
C SER A 276 4.01 -1.83 38.90
N CYS A 277 5.23 -2.15 38.49
CA CYS A 277 5.72 -3.51 38.63
C CYS A 277 7.20 -3.48 39.03
N VAL A 278 7.42 -3.67 40.33
CA VAL A 278 8.72 -3.82 40.96
C VAL A 278 9.21 -5.24 40.67
N ARG A 279 10.39 -5.37 40.06
CA ARG A 279 11.13 -6.63 39.81
C ARG A 279 10.45 -7.62 38.84
N CYS A 280 10.78 -7.51 37.56
CA CYS A 280 10.65 -8.65 36.63
C CYS A 280 11.94 -9.50 36.73
N VAL A 281 11.87 -10.63 37.44
CA VAL A 281 12.92 -11.66 37.43
C VAL A 281 12.60 -12.64 36.32
N ILE A 282 13.42 -12.72 35.28
CA ILE A 282 13.31 -13.78 34.28
C ILE A 282 14.03 -15.02 34.82
N THR A 283 13.27 -15.97 35.37
CA THR A 283 13.77 -17.31 35.69
C THR A 283 13.83 -18.19 34.44
N SER A 284 14.98 -18.83 34.25
CA SER A 284 15.28 -19.82 33.20
C SER A 284 14.16 -20.84 32.97
N SER A 285 13.67 -20.92 31.72
CA SER A 285 12.73 -21.94 31.26
C SER A 285 13.44 -22.94 30.35
N ARG A 286 13.32 -24.22 30.71
CA ARG A 286 14.00 -25.40 30.16
C ARG A 286 13.79 -25.60 28.65
N LEU A 287 14.86 -26.00 27.96
CA LEU A 287 14.81 -26.69 26.66
C LEU A 287 14.00 -27.99 26.79
N TYR A 288 12.96 -28.16 25.96
CA TYR A 288 12.37 -29.47 25.67
C TYR A 288 12.96 -30.02 24.36
N THR A 289 13.60 -31.17 24.46
CA THR A 289 14.02 -32.09 23.38
C THR A 289 12.78 -32.85 22.86
N THR A 290 12.54 -33.09 21.55
CA THR A 290 13.12 -34.08 20.60
C THR A 290 12.30 -34.08 19.26
N PRO A 291 12.60 -34.86 18.18
CA PRO A 291 13.89 -35.39 17.66
C PRO A 291 14.13 -35.15 16.14
N SER A 292 15.42 -35.19 15.75
CA SER A 292 16.00 -35.58 14.44
C SER A 292 15.54 -34.91 13.13
N VAL A 293 16.34 -33.95 12.65
CA VAL A 293 16.52 -33.71 11.20
C VAL A 293 17.97 -34.08 10.83
N THR A 294 18.11 -35.12 10.02
CA THR A 294 19.38 -35.63 9.49
C THR A 294 19.84 -34.74 8.34
N LEU A 295 20.90 -33.95 8.53
CA LEU A 295 21.57 -33.21 7.45
C LEU A 295 22.49 -34.16 6.65
N ARG A 296 22.08 -34.56 5.45
CA ARG A 296 22.99 -35.19 4.46
C ARG A 296 23.85 -34.11 3.81
N ARG A 297 25.17 -34.19 4.00
CA ARG A 297 26.15 -33.35 3.30
C ARG A 297 26.18 -33.73 1.82
N HIS A 298 25.88 -32.78 0.93
CA HIS A 298 26.40 -32.79 -0.42
C HIS A 298 27.62 -31.85 -0.48
N LYS A 299 28.74 -32.41 -0.95
CA LYS A 299 30.06 -31.78 -1.02
C LYS A 299 30.33 -31.39 -2.49
N ALA A 300 30.50 -30.10 -2.76
CA ALA A 300 31.26 -29.50 -3.87
C ALA A 300 31.13 -27.97 -3.73
N ALA A 301 32.10 -27.12 -4.03
CA ALA A 301 33.54 -27.20 -4.20
C ALA A 301 34.04 -25.76 -3.99
N ALA A 302 35.19 -25.59 -3.33
CA ALA A 302 35.80 -24.28 -3.12
C ALA A 302 36.34 -23.74 -4.46
N ALA A 303 36.01 -22.49 -4.79
CA ALA A 303 36.73 -21.70 -5.79
C ALA A 303 37.10 -20.35 -5.18
N SER A 304 38.41 -20.13 -5.11
CA SER A 304 39.11 -18.96 -4.63
C SER A 304 38.90 -17.74 -5.52
N SER A 305 38.84 -16.55 -4.93
CA SER A 305 39.53 -15.40 -5.50
C SER A 305 40.01 -14.46 -4.39
N SER A 306 41.31 -14.21 -4.47
CA SER A 306 42.11 -13.34 -3.62
C SER A 306 42.04 -11.90 -4.11
N SER A 307 42.32 -10.98 -3.17
CA SER A 307 43.19 -9.80 -3.31
C SER A 307 42.58 -8.40 -3.48
N PHE A 308 43.27 -7.49 -2.77
CA PHE A 308 43.29 -6.03 -2.82
C PHE A 308 42.26 -5.23 -2.02
N ALA A 309 42.58 -5.00 -0.74
CA ALA A 309 42.38 -3.70 -0.13
C ALA A 309 43.71 -3.22 0.46
N ARG A 310 44.36 -2.31 -0.28
CA ARG A 310 45.48 -1.48 0.15
C ARG A 310 44.90 -0.37 1.00
N ALA A 311 45.17 -0.34 2.30
CA ALA A 311 44.87 0.80 3.16
C ALA A 311 46.15 1.59 3.42
N LEU A 312 46.20 2.77 2.83
CA LEU A 312 47.02 3.90 3.26
C LEU A 312 46.42 4.44 4.58
N ASN A 313 47.21 4.51 5.67
CA ASN A 313 47.71 5.79 6.21
C ASN A 313 48.24 5.70 7.67
N TYR A 314 49.31 6.50 7.89
CA TYR A 314 50.05 6.91 9.10
C TYR A 314 50.95 5.83 9.75
N GLU A 315 52.29 5.96 9.82
CA GLU A 315 53.22 7.12 9.77
C GLU A 315 54.09 7.23 8.51
#